data_AF-A0A956PFX5-F1
#
_entry.id   AF-A0A956PFX5-F1
#
_cell.length_a   1.000
_cell.length_b   1.000
_cell.length_c   1.000
_cell.angle_alpha   90.00
_cell.angle_beta   90.00
_cell.angle_gamma   90.00
#
_symmetry.space_group_name_H-M   'P 1'
#
loop_
_entity.id
_entity.type
_entity.pdbx_description
1 polymer ?
#
loop_
_entity_poly.entity_id
_entity_poly.type
_entity_poly.pdbx_seq_one_letter_code
_entity_poly.pdbx_strand_id
1 'polypeptide(L)'
;MIDLSRYWSPEALLYELAIEEPSEIDLDYIASECGVQIRYKELSGCEAKIIGLGERALVTVDPRIRLERQRFSIGHELGHWMHERGELAHIYIEKSLFAKWLADGEDDERRADRFSADLLLPKSMFVPRVKNKSVTFETAKKLAAEFRTSLTATSIRLVETTPEPAIIYFTNANSGRRLWFNRSEELPDRLWVIDFPGTESVAKRLIEGERLEGPAEVPASAWFEDENISRCAVMEDSIWVSKNTILSIVWWNDYDQLLELVDGEEDDLLFA
;
A
#
# COMPACT_ATOMS: atom_id res chain seq x y z
N MET A 1 6.62 -16.27 -29.76
CA MET A 1 7.65 -15.60 -28.94
C MET A 1 7.01 -14.32 -28.49
N ILE A 2 6.84 -14.16 -27.18
CA ILE A 2 6.14 -13.00 -26.61
C ILE A 2 7.02 -11.78 -26.82
N ASP A 3 6.40 -10.70 -27.26
CA ASP A 3 7.08 -9.42 -27.43
C ASP A 3 7.11 -8.68 -26.08
N LEU A 4 8.06 -9.06 -25.23
CA LEU A 4 8.34 -8.36 -23.97
C LEU A 4 9.01 -6.99 -24.21
N SER A 5 9.10 -6.49 -25.46
CA SER A 5 9.61 -5.14 -25.75
C SER A 5 8.58 -4.02 -25.55
N ARG A 6 7.33 -4.36 -25.21
CA ARG A 6 6.24 -3.40 -24.95
C ARG A 6 6.02 -3.18 -23.46
N TYR A 7 5.26 -2.15 -23.10
CA TYR A 7 4.75 -1.98 -21.73
C TYR A 7 3.84 -3.15 -21.36
N TRP A 8 4.05 -3.74 -20.18
CA TRP A 8 3.17 -4.72 -19.55
C TRP A 8 2.72 -4.19 -18.20
N SER A 9 1.44 -4.33 -17.87
CA SER A 9 1.03 -4.16 -16.47
C SER A 9 1.61 -5.31 -15.63
N PRO A 10 1.80 -5.12 -14.31
CA PRO A 10 2.29 -6.18 -13.44
C PRO A 10 1.50 -7.49 -13.54
N GLU A 11 0.17 -7.44 -13.52
CA GLU A 11 -0.68 -8.62 -13.65
C GLU A 11 -0.50 -9.33 -15.00
N ALA A 12 -0.41 -8.57 -16.10
CA ALA A 12 -0.21 -9.15 -17.43
C ALA A 12 1.17 -9.80 -17.53
N LEU A 13 2.20 -9.17 -16.96
CA LEU A 13 3.55 -9.73 -16.91
C LEU A 13 3.61 -11.04 -16.12
N LEU A 14 3.01 -11.07 -14.92
CA LEU A 14 2.96 -12.28 -14.10
C LEU A 14 2.18 -13.41 -14.79
N TYR A 15 1.05 -13.09 -15.41
CA TYR A 15 0.25 -14.05 -16.17
C TYR A 15 1.02 -14.65 -17.36
N GLU A 16 1.70 -13.82 -18.12
CA GLU A 16 2.47 -14.25 -19.29
C GLU A 16 3.68 -15.12 -18.91
N LEU A 17 4.29 -14.84 -17.76
CA LEU A 17 5.36 -15.65 -17.20
C LEU A 17 4.86 -16.89 -16.44
N ALA A 18 3.54 -17.13 -16.42
CA ALA A 18 2.89 -18.22 -15.69
C ALA A 18 3.28 -18.26 -14.20
N ILE A 19 3.40 -17.08 -13.58
CA ILE A 19 3.66 -16.93 -12.15
C ILE A 19 2.30 -16.84 -11.46
N GLU A 20 1.94 -17.86 -10.69
CA GLU A 20 0.60 -18.01 -10.09
C GLU A 20 0.63 -17.91 -8.55
N GLU A 21 1.80 -18.10 -7.93
CA GLU A 21 1.96 -18.10 -6.48
C GLU A 21 2.97 -17.05 -5.97
N PRO A 22 2.77 -16.47 -4.76
CA PRO A 22 3.68 -15.45 -4.20
C PRO A 22 5.13 -15.90 -4.06
N SER A 23 5.34 -17.19 -3.79
CA SER A 23 6.67 -17.81 -3.71
C SER A 23 7.42 -17.79 -5.04
N GLU A 24 6.70 -17.75 -6.16
CA GLU A 24 7.23 -17.78 -7.52
C GLU A 24 7.62 -16.39 -8.04
N ILE A 25 7.32 -15.32 -7.30
CA ILE A 25 7.73 -13.95 -7.63
C ILE A 25 9.25 -13.78 -7.41
N ASP A 26 10.01 -14.23 -8.41
CA ASP A 26 11.45 -14.07 -8.56
C ASP A 26 11.75 -12.84 -9.42
N LEU A 27 12.22 -11.77 -8.77
CA LEU A 27 12.47 -10.51 -9.45
C LEU A 27 13.71 -10.56 -10.34
N ASP A 28 14.70 -11.40 -10.06
CA ASP A 28 15.86 -11.57 -10.92
C ASP A 28 15.43 -12.22 -12.26
N TYR A 29 14.54 -13.21 -12.20
CA TYR A 29 13.94 -13.82 -13.39
C TYR A 29 13.05 -12.83 -14.15
N ILE A 30 12.08 -12.21 -13.48
CA ILE A 30 11.15 -11.26 -14.09
C ILE A 30 11.92 -10.11 -14.76
N ALA A 31 12.89 -9.51 -14.07
CA ALA A 31 13.72 -8.44 -14.62
C ALA A 31 14.49 -8.91 -15.88
N SER A 32 15.08 -10.11 -15.83
CA SER A 32 15.82 -10.68 -16.97
C SER A 32 14.93 -10.84 -18.21
N GLU A 33 13.70 -11.34 -18.05
CA GLU A 33 12.73 -11.45 -19.15
C GLU A 33 12.34 -10.08 -19.72
N CYS A 34 12.40 -9.03 -18.88
CA CYS A 34 12.18 -7.64 -19.28
C CYS A 34 13.41 -6.96 -19.88
N GLY A 35 14.52 -7.68 -20.10
CA GLY A 35 15.77 -7.12 -20.61
C GLY A 35 16.60 -6.36 -19.55
N VAL A 36 16.27 -6.54 -18.27
CA VAL A 36 16.90 -5.85 -17.15
C VAL A 36 17.78 -6.81 -16.37
N GLN A 37 19.06 -6.47 -16.21
CA GLN A 37 19.94 -7.18 -15.32
C GLN A 37 19.92 -6.55 -13.93
N ILE A 38 19.81 -7.35 -12.88
CA ILE A 38 19.94 -6.88 -11.49
C ILE A 38 21.38 -7.09 -11.00
N ARG A 39 21.91 -6.10 -10.29
CA ARG A 39 23.21 -6.18 -9.63
C ARG A 39 23.13 -5.67 -8.20
N TYR A 40 23.50 -6.53 -7.26
CA TYR A 40 23.64 -6.15 -5.86
C TYR A 40 25.02 -5.55 -5.62
N LYS A 41 25.06 -4.26 -5.27
CA LYS A 41 26.29 -3.53 -4.95
C LYS A 41 25.98 -2.38 -4.02
N GLU A 42 26.84 -2.13 -3.04
CA GLU A 42 26.69 -0.99 -2.13
C GLU A 42 26.52 0.32 -2.91
N LEU A 43 25.50 1.08 -2.54
CA LEU A 43 25.19 2.38 -3.10
C LEU A 43 25.39 3.44 -2.01
N SER A 44 25.71 4.66 -2.45
CA SER A 44 25.79 5.81 -1.54
C SER A 44 24.56 6.66 -1.75
N GLY A 45 23.71 6.70 -0.73
CA GLY A 45 22.51 7.51 -0.56
C GLY A 45 21.30 7.19 -1.43
N CYS A 46 21.33 6.15 -2.27
CA CYS A 46 20.15 5.62 -2.96
C CYS A 46 19.99 4.15 -2.58
N GLU A 47 18.76 3.63 -2.57
CA GLU A 47 18.49 2.21 -2.29
C GLU A 47 18.61 1.38 -3.58
N ALA A 48 18.09 1.89 -4.69
CA ALA A 48 18.37 1.39 -6.03
C ALA A 48 18.62 2.50 -7.07
N LYS A 49 19.01 2.09 -8.27
CA LYS A 49 19.09 2.93 -9.46
C LYS A 49 19.05 2.08 -10.72
N ILE A 50 18.46 2.60 -11.80
CA ILE A 50 18.50 1.99 -13.13
C ILE A 50 19.32 2.81 -14.12
N ILE A 51 20.00 2.12 -15.02
CA ILE A 51 20.67 2.70 -16.18
C ILE A 51 20.22 1.89 -17.41
N GLY A 52 19.50 2.54 -18.33
CA GLY A 52 18.99 1.93 -19.56
C GLY A 52 19.77 2.36 -20.80
N LEU A 53 19.88 1.48 -21.80
CA LEU A 53 20.35 1.81 -23.15
C LEU A 53 19.65 0.92 -24.18
N GLY A 54 18.78 1.52 -24.99
CA GLY A 54 17.98 0.80 -25.98
C GLY A 54 17.04 -0.19 -25.31
N GLU A 55 17.17 -1.47 -25.63
CA GLU A 55 16.31 -2.56 -25.15
C GLU A 55 16.84 -3.28 -23.89
N ARG A 56 17.85 -2.71 -23.23
CA ARG A 56 18.46 -3.32 -22.04
C ARG A 56 18.69 -2.30 -20.94
N ALA A 57 18.59 -2.75 -19.70
CA ALA A 57 18.94 -1.95 -18.53
C ALA A 57 19.72 -2.73 -17.48
N LEU A 58 20.36 -1.98 -16.59
CA LEU A 58 21.01 -2.49 -15.38
C LEU A 58 20.39 -1.79 -14.17
N VAL A 59 19.72 -2.55 -13.33
CA VAL A 59 19.29 -2.12 -11.99
C VAL A 59 20.40 -2.47 -11.01
N THR A 60 20.86 -1.48 -10.23
CA THR A 60 21.76 -1.71 -9.10
C THR A 60 21.00 -1.50 -7.80
N VAL A 61 21.12 -2.43 -6.85
CA VAL A 61 20.42 -2.40 -5.56
C VAL A 61 21.42 -2.51 -4.43
N ASP A 62 21.23 -1.74 -3.36
CA ASP A 62 22.06 -1.83 -2.16
C ASP A 62 21.74 -3.11 -1.36
N PRO A 63 22.67 -4.06 -1.22
CA PRO A 63 22.42 -5.30 -0.50
C PRO A 63 22.29 -5.12 1.03
N ARG A 64 22.58 -3.93 1.58
CA ARG A 64 22.56 -3.67 3.02
C ARG A 64 21.17 -3.31 3.55
N ILE A 65 20.24 -2.94 2.68
CA ILE A 65 18.86 -2.66 3.06
C ILE A 65 18.09 -3.97 3.25
N ARG A 66 16.93 -3.90 3.91
CA ARG A 66 16.12 -5.10 4.16
C ARG A 66 15.58 -5.71 2.87
N LEU A 67 15.40 -7.03 2.84
CA LEU A 67 14.95 -7.75 1.65
C LEU A 67 13.64 -7.19 1.06
N GLU A 68 12.68 -6.81 1.91
CA GLU A 68 11.40 -6.26 1.46
C GLU A 68 11.59 -4.91 0.75
N ARG A 69 12.57 -4.12 1.19
CA ARG A 69 12.96 -2.85 0.54
C ARG A 69 13.73 -3.10 -0.75
N GLN A 70 14.66 -4.06 -0.78
CA GLN A 70 15.32 -4.46 -2.03
C GLN A 70 14.30 -4.87 -3.09
N ARG A 71 13.35 -5.73 -2.73
CA ARG A 71 12.27 -6.18 -3.64
C ARG A 71 11.44 -5.00 -4.14
N PHE A 72 11.04 -4.10 -3.24
CA PHE A 72 10.26 -2.91 -3.61
C PHE A 72 11.03 -1.98 -4.53
N SER A 73 12.29 -1.66 -4.22
CA SER A 73 13.12 -0.79 -5.07
C SER A 73 13.36 -1.43 -6.44
N ILE A 74 13.58 -2.74 -6.54
CA ILE A 74 13.66 -3.43 -7.84
C ILE A 74 12.35 -3.27 -8.63
N GLY A 75 11.21 -3.54 -8.00
CA GLY A 75 9.91 -3.37 -8.65
C GLY A 75 9.65 -1.93 -9.10
N HIS A 76 10.10 -0.94 -8.31
CA HIS A 76 9.97 0.47 -8.63
C HIS A 76 10.81 0.84 -9.86
N GLU A 77 12.08 0.42 -9.91
CA GLU A 77 12.94 0.62 -11.08
C GLU A 77 12.42 -0.11 -12.33
N LEU A 78 11.80 -1.30 -12.17
CA LEU A 78 11.09 -1.97 -13.26
C LEU A 78 9.87 -1.17 -13.72
N GLY A 79 9.18 -0.48 -12.82
CA GLY A 79 8.08 0.43 -13.16
C GLY A 79 8.51 1.57 -14.08
N HIS A 80 9.62 2.24 -13.77
CA HIS A 80 10.23 3.22 -14.68
C HIS A 80 10.61 2.58 -16.01
N TRP A 81 11.31 1.43 -15.97
CA TRP A 81 11.76 0.74 -17.17
C TRP A 81 10.61 0.39 -18.12
N MET A 82 9.49 -0.11 -17.60
CA MET A 82 8.36 -0.51 -18.41
C MET A 82 7.75 0.65 -19.20
N HIS A 83 7.80 1.86 -18.65
CA HIS A 83 7.21 3.03 -19.28
C HIS A 83 8.14 3.68 -20.31
N GLU A 84 9.44 3.65 -20.07
CA GLU A 84 10.41 4.48 -20.81
C GLU A 84 11.38 3.68 -21.69
N ARG A 85 11.23 2.35 -21.71
CA ARG A 85 12.01 1.47 -22.57
C ARG A 85 11.94 1.92 -24.03
N GLY A 86 13.10 1.93 -24.70
CA GLY A 86 13.23 2.35 -26.10
C GLY A 86 13.53 3.84 -26.29
N GLU A 87 13.48 4.64 -25.23
CA GLU A 87 13.93 6.05 -25.25
C GLU A 87 15.45 6.17 -24.95
N LEU A 88 16.05 7.31 -25.32
CA LEU A 88 17.51 7.52 -25.30
C LEU A 88 18.09 7.45 -23.87
N ALA A 89 19.06 6.56 -23.63
CA ALA A 89 19.90 6.42 -22.43
C ALA A 89 19.44 7.19 -21.15
N HIS A 90 18.62 6.54 -20.32
CA HIS A 90 18.12 7.11 -19.07
C HIS A 90 18.91 6.65 -17.84
N ILE A 91 19.03 7.53 -16.85
CA ILE A 91 19.60 7.24 -15.53
C ILE A 91 18.57 7.70 -14.50
N TYR A 92 17.91 6.76 -13.82
CA TYR A 92 17.13 7.06 -12.62
C TYR A 92 17.95 6.68 -11.40
N ILE A 93 17.92 7.54 -10.39
CA ILE A 93 18.58 7.32 -9.11
C ILE A 93 17.51 7.52 -8.07
N GLU A 94 17.10 6.45 -7.39
CA GLU A 94 16.17 6.54 -6.27
C GLU A 94 16.80 7.44 -5.19
N LYS A 95 16.41 8.71 -5.12
CA LYS A 95 16.85 9.60 -4.06
C LYS A 95 15.86 10.71 -3.79
N SER A 96 15.34 10.67 -2.56
CA SER A 96 14.58 11.67 -1.83
C SER A 96 15.20 13.08 -1.72
N LEU A 97 16.04 13.54 -2.63
CA LEU A 97 16.66 14.87 -2.57
C LEU A 97 16.94 15.39 -3.98
N PHE A 98 15.91 15.68 -4.77
CA PHE A 98 15.80 16.85 -5.66
C PHE A 98 14.43 16.81 -6.36
N ALA A 99 13.36 17.11 -5.62
CA ALA A 99 12.15 17.59 -6.28
C ALA A 99 12.54 18.76 -7.21
N LYS A 100 12.00 18.75 -8.43
CA LYS A 100 12.10 19.76 -9.51
C LYS A 100 12.95 19.29 -10.67
N TRP A 101 12.32 18.71 -11.70
CA TRP A 101 12.16 19.38 -12.98
C TRP A 101 10.86 18.85 -13.64
N LEU A 102 9.81 19.67 -13.61
CA LEU A 102 8.44 19.50 -14.14
C LEU A 102 7.43 18.70 -13.30
N ALA A 103 6.16 19.13 -13.42
CA ALA A 103 4.96 18.57 -12.79
C ALA A 103 4.71 17.09 -13.13
N ASP A 104 5.42 16.55 -14.12
CA ASP A 104 5.28 15.18 -14.60
C ASP A 104 6.04 14.14 -13.74
N GLY A 105 7.03 14.56 -12.95
CA GLY A 105 7.88 13.64 -12.17
C GLY A 105 7.18 13.02 -10.96
N GLU A 106 6.15 13.68 -10.41
CA GLU A 106 5.39 13.15 -9.27
C GLU A 106 4.46 12.01 -9.69
N ASP A 107 3.96 12.06 -10.93
CA ASP A 107 3.11 11.02 -11.51
C ASP A 107 3.94 9.80 -11.94
N ASP A 108 5.18 10.00 -12.39
CA ASP A 108 6.10 8.90 -12.73
C ASP A 108 6.51 8.09 -11.50
N GLU A 109 6.97 8.75 -10.43
CA GLU A 109 7.35 8.08 -9.17
C GLU A 109 6.16 7.34 -8.54
N ARG A 110 4.96 7.94 -8.54
CA ARG A 110 3.74 7.27 -8.08
C ARG A 110 3.38 6.05 -8.93
N ARG A 111 3.60 6.14 -10.24
CA ARG A 111 3.37 5.02 -11.16
C ARG A 111 4.38 3.90 -10.90
N ALA A 112 5.65 4.22 -10.68
CA ALA A 112 6.69 3.25 -10.33
C ALA A 112 6.40 2.56 -8.99
N ASP A 113 5.99 3.32 -7.97
CA ASP A 113 5.55 2.78 -6.68
C ASP A 113 4.34 1.86 -6.82
N ARG A 114 3.34 2.26 -7.61
CA ARG A 114 2.16 1.44 -7.89
C ARG A 114 2.53 0.17 -8.64
N PHE A 115 3.38 0.27 -9.66
CA PHE A 115 3.88 -0.89 -10.41
C PHE A 115 4.57 -1.89 -9.47
N SER A 116 5.44 -1.41 -8.58
CA SER A 116 6.12 -2.25 -7.59
C SER A 116 5.14 -2.93 -6.64
N ALA A 117 4.16 -2.17 -6.12
CA ALA A 117 3.14 -2.70 -5.23
C ALA A 117 2.25 -3.74 -5.90
N ASP A 118 1.82 -3.51 -7.15
CA ASP A 118 0.99 -4.42 -7.93
C ASP A 118 1.80 -5.67 -8.37
N LEU A 119 3.10 -5.54 -8.66
CA LEU A 119 3.98 -6.68 -8.97
C LEU A 119 4.22 -7.58 -7.76
N LEU A 120 4.44 -6.99 -6.58
CA LEU A 120 4.77 -7.73 -5.37
C LEU A 120 3.56 -8.19 -4.56
N LEU A 121 2.42 -7.51 -4.70
CA LEU A 121 1.14 -7.82 -4.06
C LEU A 121 0.01 -7.82 -5.11
N PRO A 122 0.08 -8.71 -6.12
CA PRO A 122 -0.89 -8.74 -7.21
C PRO A 122 -2.28 -9.12 -6.69
N LYS A 123 -3.31 -8.37 -7.10
CA LYS A 123 -4.69 -8.60 -6.63
C LYS A 123 -5.17 -10.03 -6.95
N SER A 124 -4.75 -10.59 -8.09
CA SER A 124 -5.09 -11.96 -8.50
C SER A 124 -4.65 -13.03 -7.50
N MET A 125 -3.50 -12.86 -6.85
CA MET A 125 -3.01 -13.78 -5.82
C MET A 125 -3.48 -13.37 -4.42
N PHE A 126 -3.63 -12.07 -4.18
CA PHE A 126 -3.91 -11.51 -2.86
C PHE A 126 -5.38 -11.67 -2.45
N VAL A 127 -6.32 -11.34 -3.33
CA VAL A 127 -7.77 -11.41 -3.06
C VAL A 127 -8.24 -12.80 -2.60
N PRO A 128 -7.86 -13.91 -3.28
CA PRO A 128 -8.25 -15.25 -2.83
C PRO A 128 -7.74 -15.60 -1.42
N ARG A 129 -6.63 -14.98 -0.99
CA ARG A 129 -6.01 -15.24 0.31
C ARG A 129 -6.60 -14.43 1.44
N VAL A 130 -7.24 -13.29 1.16
CA VAL A 130 -7.91 -12.48 2.19
C VAL A 130 -9.38 -12.86 2.36
N LYS A 131 -9.95 -13.59 1.40
CA LYS A 131 -11.34 -14.07 1.48
C LYS A 131 -11.61 -14.75 2.82
N ASN A 132 -12.64 -14.29 3.52
CA ASN A 132 -13.06 -14.76 4.85
C ASN A 132 -12.02 -14.59 5.97
N LYS A 133 -11.04 -13.70 5.82
CA LYS A 133 -10.11 -13.32 6.90
C LYS A 133 -10.48 -11.94 7.44
N SER A 134 -10.24 -11.73 8.73
CA SER A 134 -10.43 -10.44 9.39
C SER A 134 -9.40 -9.41 8.91
N VAL A 135 -9.81 -8.14 8.83
CA VAL A 135 -8.99 -6.98 8.42
C VAL A 135 -8.07 -6.52 9.57
N THR A 136 -7.18 -7.39 10.03
CA THR A 136 -6.33 -7.16 11.21
C THR A 136 -4.85 -7.17 10.87
N PHE A 137 -4.02 -6.63 11.76
CA PHE A 137 -2.56 -6.70 11.63
C PHE A 137 -2.03 -8.13 11.77
N GLU A 138 -2.75 -9.02 12.45
CA GLU A 138 -2.39 -10.44 12.45
C GLU A 138 -2.49 -11.04 11.04
N THR A 139 -3.60 -10.78 10.34
CA THR A 139 -3.77 -11.17 8.93
C THR A 139 -2.69 -10.54 8.05
N ALA A 140 -2.47 -9.24 8.19
CA ALA A 140 -1.46 -8.51 7.41
C ALA A 140 -0.03 -9.06 7.64
N LYS A 141 0.35 -9.42 8.88
CA LYS A 141 1.65 -10.03 9.19
C LYS A 141 1.83 -11.38 8.49
N LYS A 142 0.80 -12.23 8.48
CA LYS A 142 0.84 -13.53 7.80
C LYS A 142 1.03 -13.36 6.29
N LEU A 143 0.27 -12.45 5.67
CA LEU A 143 0.38 -12.16 4.24
C LEU A 143 1.72 -11.49 3.89
N ALA A 144 2.22 -10.58 4.73
CA ALA A 144 3.49 -9.90 4.50
C ALA A 144 4.66 -10.91 4.47
N ALA A 145 4.60 -11.92 5.34
CA ALA A 145 5.56 -13.02 5.34
C ALA A 145 5.46 -13.88 4.08
N GLU A 146 4.23 -14.17 3.63
CA GLU A 146 3.96 -14.98 2.42
C GLU A 146 4.45 -14.28 1.14
N PHE A 147 4.13 -13.00 0.97
CA PHE A 147 4.53 -12.20 -0.19
C PHE A 147 5.95 -11.61 -0.09
N ARG A 148 6.60 -11.71 1.08
CA ARG A 148 7.92 -11.15 1.38
C ARG A 148 7.98 -9.63 1.17
N THR A 149 6.98 -8.94 1.68
CA THR A 149 6.77 -7.49 1.54
C THR A 149 6.70 -6.80 2.91
N SER A 150 6.75 -5.46 2.91
CA SER A 150 6.61 -4.72 4.16
C SER A 150 5.21 -4.88 4.76
N LEU A 151 5.12 -4.83 6.09
CA LEU A 151 3.85 -4.87 6.79
C LEU A 151 2.94 -3.72 6.35
N THR A 152 3.49 -2.51 6.17
CA THR A 152 2.73 -1.33 5.72
C THR A 152 2.14 -1.54 4.34
N ALA A 153 2.94 -1.93 3.33
CA ALA A 153 2.44 -2.15 1.97
C ALA A 153 1.37 -3.26 1.93
N THR A 154 1.58 -4.32 2.70
CA THR A 154 0.61 -5.42 2.81
C THR A 154 -0.68 -4.98 3.48
N SER A 155 -0.59 -4.15 4.52
CA SER A 155 -1.77 -3.64 5.23
C SER A 155 -2.57 -2.67 4.36
N ILE A 156 -1.90 -1.86 3.53
CA ILE A 156 -2.54 -1.03 2.51
C ILE A 156 -3.30 -1.93 1.53
N ARG A 157 -2.63 -2.94 0.95
CA ARG A 157 -3.30 -3.87 0.03
C ARG A 157 -4.47 -4.61 0.69
N LEU A 158 -4.33 -4.99 1.95
CA LEU A 158 -5.40 -5.62 2.73
C LEU A 158 -6.64 -4.72 2.75
N VAL A 159 -6.50 -3.45 3.15
CA VAL A 159 -7.62 -2.50 3.16
C VAL A 159 -8.17 -2.23 1.76
N GLU A 160 -7.31 -2.06 0.75
CA GLU A 160 -7.74 -1.81 -0.64
C GLU A 160 -8.55 -2.95 -1.27
N THR A 161 -8.43 -4.17 -0.75
CA THR A 161 -9.03 -5.38 -1.35
C THR A 161 -10.06 -6.05 -0.47
N THR A 162 -10.37 -5.44 0.67
CA THR A 162 -11.31 -5.99 1.64
C THR A 162 -12.75 -5.60 1.27
N PRO A 163 -13.73 -6.51 1.42
CA PRO A 163 -15.13 -6.20 1.19
C PRO A 163 -15.77 -5.37 2.31
N GLU A 164 -15.09 -5.19 3.44
CA GLU A 164 -15.53 -4.33 4.53
C GLU A 164 -15.18 -2.85 4.27
N PRO A 165 -16.04 -1.89 4.63
CA PRO A 165 -15.65 -0.49 4.72
C PRO A 165 -14.51 -0.36 5.71
N ALA A 166 -13.37 0.14 5.25
CA ALA A 166 -12.16 0.16 6.04
C ALA A 166 -11.25 1.33 5.67
N ILE A 167 -10.45 1.74 6.64
CA ILE A 167 -9.32 2.63 6.44
C ILE A 167 -8.05 2.00 7.03
N ILE A 168 -6.92 2.36 6.44
CA ILE A 168 -5.61 2.25 7.07
C ILE A 168 -5.08 3.65 7.32
N TYR A 169 -4.60 3.89 8.53
CA TYR A 169 -4.27 5.22 9.03
C TYR A 169 -2.88 5.24 9.65
N PHE A 170 -2.06 6.21 9.26
CA PHE A 170 -0.71 6.36 9.78
C PHE A 170 -0.56 7.61 10.64
N THR A 171 -0.25 7.43 11.91
CA THR A 171 -0.22 8.48 12.93
C THR A 171 1.21 8.78 13.35
N ASN A 172 1.56 10.07 13.45
CA ASN A 172 2.75 10.52 14.15
C ASN A 172 2.44 10.58 15.66
N ALA A 173 3.08 9.71 16.44
CA ALA A 173 2.81 9.59 17.88
C ALA A 173 3.25 10.82 18.69
N ASN A 174 4.21 11.62 18.20
CA ASN A 174 4.67 12.81 18.92
C ASN A 174 3.65 13.95 18.82
N SER A 175 3.03 14.13 17.65
CA SER A 175 2.01 15.18 17.44
C SER A 175 0.58 14.67 17.63
N GLY A 176 0.37 13.35 17.57
CA GLY A 176 -0.95 12.72 17.46
C GLY A 176 -1.62 12.92 16.10
N ARG A 177 -0.93 13.54 15.13
CA ARG A 177 -1.50 13.92 13.84
C ARG A 177 -1.38 12.79 12.81
N ARG A 178 -2.36 12.69 11.92
CA ARG A 178 -2.26 11.93 10.68
C ARG A 178 -1.07 12.35 9.84
N LEU A 179 -0.36 11.36 9.32
CA LEU A 179 0.62 11.52 8.24
C LEU A 179 -0.03 11.23 6.88
N TRP A 180 -0.77 10.13 6.78
CA TRP A 180 -1.57 9.75 5.62
C TRP A 180 -2.63 8.71 6.02
N PHE A 181 -3.56 8.43 5.12
CA PHE A 181 -4.49 7.30 5.22
C PHE A 181 -4.87 6.82 3.82
N ASN A 182 -5.29 5.56 3.71
CA ASN A 182 -5.97 4.99 2.54
C ASN A 182 -7.31 4.41 2.99
N ARG A 183 -8.26 4.28 2.05
CA ARG A 183 -9.61 3.73 2.27
C ARG A 183 -9.87 2.55 1.33
N SER A 184 -10.74 1.63 1.74
CA SER A 184 -11.31 0.62 0.85
C SER A 184 -12.27 1.26 -0.15
N GLU A 185 -12.53 0.56 -1.26
CA GLU A 185 -13.52 1.00 -2.27
C GLU A 185 -14.95 1.06 -1.69
N GLU A 186 -15.22 0.26 -0.65
CA GLU A 186 -16.53 0.12 -0.02
C GLU A 186 -16.85 1.23 1.00
N LEU A 187 -15.88 2.07 1.35
CA LEU A 187 -16.09 3.17 2.29
C LEU A 187 -16.62 4.41 1.53
N PRO A 188 -17.82 4.93 1.86
CA PRO A 188 -18.39 6.09 1.16
C PRO A 188 -17.50 7.32 1.24
N ASP A 189 -17.30 7.99 0.11
CA ASP A 189 -16.39 9.14 0.01
C ASP A 189 -16.78 10.33 0.89
N ARG A 190 -18.07 10.45 1.22
CA ARG A 190 -18.63 11.49 2.10
C ARG A 190 -18.15 11.38 3.55
N LEU A 191 -17.69 10.21 3.99
CA LEU A 191 -17.18 10.04 5.35
C LEU A 191 -15.82 10.71 5.51
N TRP A 192 -15.80 11.76 6.32
CA TRP A 192 -14.60 12.53 6.56
C TRP A 192 -13.73 11.89 7.64
N VAL A 193 -12.51 11.51 7.28
CA VAL A 193 -11.54 10.91 8.21
C VAL A 193 -10.80 12.02 8.96
N ILE A 194 -10.86 12.00 10.29
CA ILE A 194 -10.30 13.06 11.15
C ILE A 194 -8.77 13.09 11.15
N ASP A 195 -8.19 14.25 11.45
CA ASP A 195 -6.72 14.46 11.43
C ASP A 195 -6.02 14.00 12.72
N PHE A 196 -6.78 13.76 13.80
CA PHE A 196 -6.29 13.30 15.09
C PHE A 196 -7.19 12.18 15.61
N PRO A 197 -6.69 10.96 15.86
CA PRO A 197 -7.48 9.90 16.44
C PRO A 197 -8.11 10.35 17.77
N GLY A 198 -9.38 10.02 17.98
CA GLY A 198 -10.14 10.39 19.18
C GLY A 198 -9.58 9.75 20.44
N THR A 199 -9.92 10.30 21.61
CA THR A 199 -9.43 9.83 22.93
C THR A 199 -9.75 8.37 23.23
N GLU A 200 -10.80 7.84 22.64
CA GLU A 200 -11.23 6.45 22.83
C GLU A 200 -10.59 5.47 21.84
N SER A 201 -9.89 5.97 20.81
CA SER A 201 -9.16 5.10 19.87
C SER A 201 -8.04 4.32 20.57
N VAL A 202 -7.78 3.10 20.11
CA VAL A 202 -6.64 2.28 20.56
C VAL A 202 -5.34 3.02 20.26
N ALA A 203 -5.22 3.66 19.10
CA ALA A 203 -4.06 4.44 18.68
C ALA A 203 -3.73 5.55 19.68
N LYS A 204 -4.73 6.33 20.11
CA LYS A 204 -4.53 7.42 21.08
C LYS A 204 -4.12 6.87 22.45
N ARG A 205 -4.78 5.82 22.92
CA ARG A 205 -4.48 5.17 24.19
C ARG A 205 -3.07 4.55 24.21
N LEU A 206 -2.62 3.98 23.09
CA LEU A 206 -1.25 3.51 22.90
C LEU A 206 -0.23 4.66 23.01
N ILE A 207 -0.52 5.82 22.41
CA ILE A 207 0.33 7.02 22.52
C ILE A 207 0.42 7.50 23.98
N GLU A 208 -0.67 7.39 24.73
CA GLU A 208 -0.75 7.76 26.14
C GLU A 208 -0.10 6.73 27.09
N GLY A 209 0.41 5.63 26.55
CA GLY A 209 1.23 4.64 27.27
C GLY A 209 0.46 3.40 27.74
N GLU A 210 -0.79 3.22 27.31
CA GLU A 210 -1.50 1.97 27.53
C GLU A 210 -0.86 0.81 26.76
N ARG A 211 -1.03 -0.41 27.28
CA ARG A 211 -0.58 -1.65 26.65
C ARG A 211 -1.78 -2.42 26.17
N LEU A 212 -2.13 -2.21 24.91
CA LEU A 212 -3.26 -2.82 24.22
C LEU A 212 -2.74 -3.69 23.09
N GLU A 213 -3.38 -4.82 22.85
CA GLU A 213 -3.01 -5.76 21.79
C GLU A 213 -4.26 -6.27 21.07
N GLY A 214 -4.16 -6.34 19.74
CA GLY A 214 -5.20 -6.88 18.89
C GLY A 214 -6.39 -5.94 18.69
N PRO A 215 -7.42 -6.45 18.00
CA PRO A 215 -8.57 -5.65 17.60
C PRO A 215 -9.50 -5.34 18.78
N ALA A 216 -10.01 -4.12 18.83
CA ALA A 216 -10.96 -3.67 19.82
C ALA A 216 -12.08 -2.85 19.16
N GLU A 217 -13.27 -2.90 19.74
CA GLU A 217 -14.39 -2.05 19.33
C GLU A 217 -14.22 -0.65 19.92
N VAL A 218 -14.37 0.39 19.09
CA VAL A 218 -14.28 1.81 19.46
C VAL A 218 -15.41 2.61 18.80
N PRO A 219 -15.77 3.79 19.34
CA PRO A 219 -16.74 4.66 18.68
C PRO A 219 -16.24 5.10 17.30
N ALA A 220 -17.12 5.10 16.29
CA ALA A 220 -16.77 5.58 14.94
C ALA A 220 -16.33 7.06 14.95
N SER A 221 -16.86 7.86 15.88
CA SER A 221 -16.43 9.25 16.11
C SER A 221 -14.96 9.39 16.51
N ALA A 222 -14.28 8.30 16.89
CA ALA A 222 -12.84 8.30 17.14
C ALA A 222 -12.01 8.38 15.84
N TRP A 223 -12.63 8.21 14.67
CA TRP A 223 -11.97 8.13 13.38
C TRP A 223 -12.65 8.97 12.28
N PHE A 224 -13.94 9.26 12.42
CA PHE A 224 -14.75 9.94 11.42
C PHE A 224 -15.51 11.13 11.99
N GLU A 225 -15.62 12.20 11.20
CA GLU A 225 -16.41 13.39 11.51
C GLU A 225 -17.74 13.33 10.75
N ASP A 226 -18.73 12.70 11.36
CA ASP A 226 -20.10 12.61 10.85
C ASP A 226 -21.05 12.35 12.04
N GLU A 227 -22.07 13.21 12.19
CA GLU A 227 -23.02 13.16 13.31
C GLU A 227 -23.89 11.90 13.29
N ASN A 228 -24.20 11.37 12.10
CA ASN A 228 -25.09 10.23 11.90
C ASN A 228 -24.41 8.92 12.31
N ILE A 229 -23.10 8.79 12.10
CA ILE A 229 -22.32 7.60 12.51
C ILE A 229 -21.65 7.77 13.87
N SER A 230 -21.77 8.92 14.54
CA SER A 230 -21.17 9.17 15.86
C SER A 230 -21.57 8.16 16.94
N ARG A 231 -22.74 7.52 16.79
CA ARG A 231 -23.28 6.49 17.69
C ARG A 231 -22.90 5.07 17.29
N CYS A 232 -22.25 4.89 16.15
CA CYS A 232 -21.82 3.59 15.66
C CYS A 232 -20.51 3.17 16.30
N ALA A 233 -20.27 1.87 16.26
CA ALA A 233 -19.01 1.28 16.63
C ALA A 233 -18.27 0.81 15.38
N VAL A 234 -16.95 0.93 15.42
CA VAL A 234 -16.03 0.35 14.43
C VAL A 234 -15.03 -0.52 15.17
N MET A 235 -14.46 -1.48 14.46
CA MET A 235 -13.30 -2.20 14.95
C MET A 235 -12.04 -1.42 14.63
N GLU A 236 -11.08 -1.46 15.54
CA GLU A 236 -9.75 -0.89 15.39
C GLU A 236 -8.70 -1.91 15.82
N ASP A 237 -7.68 -2.11 14.99
CA ASP A 237 -6.43 -2.80 15.35
C ASP A 237 -5.28 -1.82 15.12
N SER A 238 -4.47 -1.56 16.14
CA SER A 238 -3.44 -0.52 16.15
C SER A 238 -2.11 -1.04 16.66
N ILE A 239 -1.02 -0.74 15.95
CA ILE A 239 0.34 -1.19 16.32
C ILE A 239 1.38 -0.09 16.17
N TRP A 240 2.40 -0.14 17.02
CA TRP A 240 3.64 0.60 16.81
C TRP A 240 4.42 -0.02 15.65
N VAL A 241 4.76 0.79 14.65
CA VAL A 241 5.65 0.37 13.54
C VAL A 241 7.03 1.04 13.60
N SER A 242 7.16 2.11 14.38
CA SER A 242 8.44 2.71 14.77
C SER A 242 8.30 3.33 16.16
N LYS A 243 9.36 3.98 16.68
CA LYS A 243 9.30 4.67 17.98
C LYS A 243 8.30 5.83 18.03
N ASN A 244 7.99 6.43 16.89
CA ASN A 244 7.21 7.67 16.82
C ASN A 244 6.01 7.53 15.87
N THR A 245 5.67 6.32 15.42
CA THR A 245 4.59 6.12 14.46
C THR A 245 3.75 4.89 14.76
N ILE A 246 2.44 5.08 14.67
CA ILE A 246 1.44 4.03 14.81
C ILE A 246 0.74 3.83 13.48
N LEU A 247 0.47 2.58 13.14
CA LEU A 247 -0.39 2.20 12.02
C LEU A 247 -1.66 1.61 12.61
N SER A 248 -2.81 2.02 12.08
CA SER A 248 -4.14 1.60 12.55
C SER A 248 -4.95 1.10 11.37
N ILE A 249 -5.63 -0.03 11.52
CA ILE A 249 -6.66 -0.49 10.59
C ILE A 249 -8.00 -0.33 11.31
N VAL A 250 -8.94 0.34 10.66
CA VAL A 250 -10.28 0.60 11.21
C VAL A 250 -11.30 0.11 10.21
N TRP A 251 -12.27 -0.69 10.62
CA TRP A 251 -13.27 -1.27 9.72
C TRP A 251 -14.63 -1.49 10.40
N TRP A 252 -15.66 -1.63 9.57
CA TRP A 252 -17.00 -2.02 10.01
C TRP A 252 -17.17 -3.53 9.91
N ASN A 253 -17.71 -4.17 10.95
CA ASN A 253 -18.08 -5.59 10.91
C ASN A 253 -19.41 -5.83 10.16
N ASP A 254 -20.26 -4.81 10.10
CA ASP A 254 -21.60 -4.89 9.50
C ASP A 254 -21.77 -3.76 8.49
N TYR A 255 -21.80 -4.13 7.21
CA TYR A 255 -21.96 -3.19 6.08
C TYR A 255 -23.39 -2.63 6.01
N ASP A 256 -24.39 -3.45 6.37
CA ASP A 256 -25.80 -3.05 6.29
C ASP A 256 -26.08 -1.91 7.28
N GLN A 257 -25.45 -1.96 8.46
CA GLN A 257 -25.49 -0.87 9.43
C GLN A 257 -24.94 0.45 8.86
N LEU A 258 -23.89 0.40 8.04
CA LEU A 258 -23.33 1.59 7.43
C LEU A 258 -24.24 2.13 6.33
N LEU A 259 -24.75 1.27 5.45
CA LEU A 259 -25.63 1.68 4.34
C LEU A 259 -26.95 2.29 4.83
N GLU A 260 -27.61 1.71 5.83
CA GLU A 260 -28.86 2.26 6.37
C GLU A 260 -28.69 3.71 6.87
N LEU A 261 -27.50 4.05 7.37
CA LEU A 261 -27.16 5.38 7.89
C LEU A 261 -26.64 6.34 6.81
N VAL A 262 -26.23 5.80 5.66
CA VAL A 262 -25.74 6.56 4.51
C VAL A 262 -26.84 6.87 3.52
N ASP A 263 -27.68 5.89 3.23
CA ASP A 263 -28.70 5.97 2.18
C ASP A 263 -30.04 6.51 2.72
N GLY A 264 -30.25 6.51 4.03
CA GLY A 264 -31.45 7.09 4.66
C GLY A 264 -31.69 8.58 4.36
N GLU A 265 -30.73 9.29 3.77
CA GLU A 265 -30.88 10.69 3.35
C GLU A 265 -31.32 10.88 1.88
N GLU A 266 -31.18 9.91 0.97
CA GLU A 266 -31.71 10.09 -0.39
C GLU A 266 -33.25 10.12 -0.38
N ASP A 267 -33.88 9.33 0.50
CA ASP A 267 -35.34 9.30 0.63
C ASP A 267 -35.90 10.51 1.38
N ASP A 268 -35.22 11.06 2.38
CA ASP A 268 -35.72 12.21 3.15
C ASP A 268 -35.63 13.55 2.40
N LEU A 269 -34.76 13.66 1.37
CA LEU A 269 -34.68 14.83 0.48
C LEU A 269 -35.69 14.79 -0.68
N LEU A 270 -36.34 13.65 -0.92
CA LEU A 270 -37.41 13.49 -1.93
C LEU A 270 -38.81 13.84 -1.41
N PHE A 271 -38.95 14.06 -0.09
CA PHE A 271 -40.21 14.41 0.57
C PHE A 271 -40.19 15.77 1.29
N ALA A 272 -39.15 16.59 1.12
CA ALA A 272 -39.02 17.94 1.68
C ALA A 272 -39.32 19.06 0.68
#